data_AF-A0A9D5QHG3-F1
#
_entry.id   AF-A0A9D5QHG3-F1
#
_cell.length_a   1.000
_cell.length_b   1.000
_cell.length_c   1.000
_cell.angle_alpha   90.00
_cell.angle_beta   90.00
_cell.angle_gamma   90.00
#
_symmetry.space_group_name_H-M   'P 1'
#
loop_
_entity.id
_entity.type
_entity.pdbx_description
1 polymer ?
#
loop_
_entity_poly.entity_id
_entity_poly.type
_entity_poly.pdbx_seq_one_letter_code
_entity_poly.pdbx_strand_id
1 'polypeptide(L)' 'VGMCGEMASDPLYTLVLLGLGLDEFSISAHAIPKIKGIIRASNFEKTKELAQNVLQMTDRSAILKAIKRSQLR' A
#
# COMPACT_ATOMS: atom_id res chain seq x y z
N VAL A 1 9.66 -6.37 9.53
CA VAL A 1 10.37 -5.92 8.31
C VAL A 1 9.93 -4.50 7.98
N GLY A 2 10.87 -3.59 7.73
CA GLY A 2 10.60 -2.20 7.38
C GLY A 2 11.02 -1.85 5.95
N MET A 3 10.41 -0.81 5.37
CA MET A 3 10.79 -0.27 4.05
C MET A 3 11.13 1.21 4.16
N CYS A 4 12.21 1.60 3.48
CA CYS A 4 12.57 2.99 3.21
C CYS A 4 12.50 3.28 1.70
N GLY A 5 12.43 4.57 1.35
CA GLY A 5 12.48 5.06 -0.03
C GLY A 5 11.18 5.67 -0.51
N GLU A 6 11.20 6.15 -1.76
CA GLU A 6 10.08 6.84 -2.41
C GLU A 6 8.79 6.02 -2.37
N MET A 7 8.87 4.70 -2.63
CA MET A 7 7.71 3.81 -2.66
C MET A 7 7.01 3.69 -1.30
N ALA A 8 7.76 3.72 -0.19
CA ALA A 8 7.17 3.72 1.16
C ALA A 8 6.44 5.04 1.45
N SER A 9 6.88 6.14 0.84
CA SER A 9 6.28 7.47 0.97
C SER A 9 5.14 7.73 -0.01
N ASP A 10 4.89 6.81 -0.95
CA ASP A 10 3.85 6.95 -1.97
C ASP A 10 2.51 6.35 -1.49
N PRO A 11 1.45 7.19 -1.37
CA PRO A 11 0.09 6.76 -1.04
C PRO A 11 -0.44 5.62 -1.90
N LEU A 12 -0.05 5.53 -3.16
CA LEU A 12 -0.54 4.52 -4.10
C LEU A 12 -0.21 3.10 -3.61
N TYR A 13 0.99 2.89 -3.07
CA TYR A 13 1.47 1.56 -2.69
C TYR A 13 1.22 1.23 -1.22
N THR A 14 0.81 2.20 -0.39
CA THR A 14 0.65 2.02 1.07
C THR A 14 -0.18 0.79 1.44
N LEU A 15 -1.34 0.61 0.79
CA LEU A 15 -2.23 -0.53 1.10
C LEU A 15 -1.62 -1.87 0.70
N VAL A 16 -0.87 -1.92 -0.40
CA VAL A 16 -0.19 -3.15 -0.83
C VAL A 16 0.94 -3.47 0.13
N LEU A 17 1.78 -2.49 0.46
CA LEU A 17 2.90 -2.65 1.40
C LEU A 17 2.41 -3.08 2.79
N LEU A 18 1.32 -2.48 3.28
CA LEU A 18 0.67 -2.90 4.52
C LEU A 18 0.18 -4.35 4.42
N GLY A 19 -0.50 -4.72 3.33
CA GLY A 19 -1.01 -6.07 3.10
C GLY A 19 0.07 -7.16 2.98
N LEU A 20 1.29 -6.78 2.58
CA LEU A 20 2.46 -7.66 2.59
C LEU A 20 3.02 -7.91 4.00
N GLY A 21 2.48 -7.25 5.02
CA GLY A 21 2.90 -7.40 6.41
C GLY A 21 4.10 -6.52 6.78
N LEU A 22 4.21 -5.34 6.16
CA LEU A 22 5.26 -4.40 6.53
C LEU A 22 4.98 -3.81 7.93
N ASP A 23 5.95 -3.93 8.83
CA ASP A 23 5.82 -3.48 10.22
C ASP A 23 6.19 -1.99 10.38
N GLU A 24 7.06 -1.48 9.51
CA GLU A 24 7.65 -0.14 9.63
C GLU A 24 7.75 0.59 8.28
N PHE A 25 7.29 1.85 8.26
CA PHE A 25 7.42 2.78 7.13
C PHE A 25 8.44 3.87 7.50
N SER A 26 9.61 3.85 6.88
CA SER A 26 10.64 4.89 7.03
C SER A 26 10.51 5.92 5.91
N ILE A 27 9.83 7.03 6.21
CA ILE A 27 9.34 8.01 5.24
C ILE A 27 9.62 9.45 5.68
N SER A 28 9.53 10.39 4.74
CA SER A 28 9.68 11.81 5.05
C SER A 28 8.58 12.30 5.99
N ALA A 29 8.91 13.22 6.90
CA ALA A 29 7.97 13.72 7.91
C ALA A 29 6.68 14.29 7.30
N HIS A 30 6.78 14.94 6.14
CA HIS A 30 5.65 15.51 5.40
C HIS A 30 4.67 14.45 4.88
N ALA A 31 5.14 13.22 4.60
CA ALA A 31 4.30 12.12 4.13
C ALA A 31 3.57 11.40 5.28
N ILE A 32 4.10 11.46 6.51
CA ILE A 32 3.56 10.74 7.68
C ILE A 32 2.06 10.94 7.88
N PRO A 33 1.50 12.18 7.88
CA PRO A 33 0.06 12.36 8.11
C PRO A 33 -0.80 11.66 7.05
N LYS A 34 -0.38 11.72 5.78
CA LYS A 34 -1.13 11.13 4.67
C LYS A 34 -1.10 9.60 4.73
N ILE A 35 0.09 9.02 4.88
CA ILE A 35 0.28 7.57 4.96
C ILE A 35 -0.42 6.99 6.21
N LYS A 36 -0.27 7.66 7.36
CA LYS A 36 -0.97 7.27 8.60
C LYS A 36 -2.49 7.34 8.45
N GLY A 37 -3.02 8.35 7.76
CA GLY A 37 -4.45 8.45 7.46
C GLY A 37 -4.97 7.26 6.64
N ILE A 38 -4.22 6.85 5.61
CA ILE A 38 -4.57 5.70 4.76
C ILE A 38 -4.55 4.41 5.56
N ILE A 39 -3.48 4.16 6.35
CA ILE A 39 -3.38 2.96 7.18
C ILE A 39 -4.54 2.89 8.16
N ARG A 40 -4.87 3.99 8.86
CA ARG A 40 -5.95 4.02 9.85
C ARG A 40 -7.35 3.89 9.25
N ALA A 41 -7.54 4.28 8.00
CA ALA A 41 -8.81 4.12 7.28
C ALA A 41 -8.94 2.75 6.59
N SER A 42 -7.88 1.94 6.59
CA SER A 42 -7.86 0.66 5.90
C SER A 42 -8.39 -0.49 6.76
N ASN A 43 -8.84 -1.55 6.08
CA ASN A 43 -9.09 -2.84 6.71
C ASN A 43 -7.92 -3.78 6.37
N PHE A 44 -7.26 -4.30 7.40
CA PHE A 44 -6.04 -5.09 7.22
C PHE A 44 -6.27 -6.38 6.40
N GLU A 45 -7.37 -7.10 6.63
CA GLU A 45 -7.68 -8.31 5.85
C GLU A 45 -7.90 -8.00 4.37
N LYS A 46 -8.57 -6.88 4.05
CA LYS A 46 -8.71 -6.41 2.66
C LYS A 46 -7.36 -6.04 2.04
N THR A 47 -6.43 -5.49 2.83
CA THR A 47 -5.09 -5.16 2.33
C THR A 47 -4.28 -6.40 2.01
N LYS A 48 -4.38 -7.46 2.82
CA LYS A 48 -3.76 -8.76 2.52
C LYS A 48 -4.30 -9.37 1.24
N GLU A 49 -5.62 -9.37 1.06
CA GLU A 49 -6.27 -9.87 -0.16
C GLU A 49 -5.78 -9.10 -1.40
N LEU A 50 -5.71 -7.77 -1.31
CA LEU A 50 -5.16 -6.93 -2.38
C LEU A 50 -3.71 -7.30 -2.70
N ALA A 51 -2.86 -7.46 -1.70
CA ALA A 51 -1.46 -7.80 -1.88
C ALA A 51 -1.29 -9.17 -2.56
N GLN A 52 -2.04 -10.18 -2.10
CA GLN A 52 -2.05 -11.52 -2.72
C GLN A 52 -2.50 -11.47 -4.18
N ASN A 53 -3.58 -10.74 -4.47
CA ASN A 53 -4.09 -10.57 -5.84
C ASN A 53 -3.03 -9.91 -6.74
N VAL A 54 -2.40 -8.82 -6.29
CA VAL A 54 -1.39 -8.11 -7.08
C VAL A 54 -0.16 -8.99 -7.35
N LEU A 55 0.27 -9.81 -6.40
CA LEU A 55 1.41 -10.73 -6.57
C LEU A 55 1.17 -11.80 -7.64
N GLN A 56 -0.08 -12.14 -7.97
CA GLN A 56 -0.41 -13.09 -9.03
C GLN A 56 -0.50 -12.45 -10.42
N MET A 57 -0.43 -11.13 -10.52
CA MET A 57 -0.56 -10.41 -11.78
C MET A 57 0.81 -10.20 -12.44
N THR A 58 0.87 -10.33 -13.75
CA THR A 58 2.10 -10.13 -14.54
C THR A 58 2.10 -8.83 -15.34
N ASP A 59 0.92 -8.25 -15.60
CA ASP A 59 0.78 -7.01 -16.35
C ASP A 59 0.77 -5.78 -15.44
N ARG A 60 1.69 -4.85 -15.70
CA ARG A 60 1.84 -3.61 -14.91
C ARG A 60 0.58 -2.75 -14.94
N SER A 61 -0.10 -2.64 -16.08
CA SER A 61 -1.30 -1.80 -16.21
C SER A 61 -2.44 -2.35 -15.36
N ALA A 62 -2.64 -3.66 -15.40
CA ALA A 62 -3.62 -4.37 -14.61
C ALA A 62 -3.33 -4.26 -13.11
N ILE A 63 -2.06 -4.37 -12.69
CA ILE A 63 -1.63 -4.13 -11.30
C ILE A 63 -2.02 -2.73 -10.83
N LEU A 64 -1.63 -1.70 -11.57
CA LEU A 64 -1.92 -0.31 -11.19
C LEU A 64 -3.43 -0.04 -11.14
N LYS A 65 -4.21 -0.66 -12.03
CA LYS A 65 -5.67 -0.56 -12.03
C LYS A 65 -6.29 -1.23 -10.78
N ALA A 66 -5.79 -2.39 -10.38
CA ALA A 66 -6.25 -3.10 -9.19
C ALA A 66 -5.97 -2.30 -7.90
N ILE A 67 -4.77 -1.72 -7.79
CA ILE A 67 -4.38 -0.87 -6.66
C ILE A 67 -5.27 0.38 -6.59
N LYS A 68 -5.43 1.11 -7.69
CA LYS A 68 -6.27 2.32 -7.74
C LYS A 68 -7.73 2.05 -7.37
N ARG A 69 -8.31 0.94 -7.84
CA ARG A 69 -9.69 0.55 -7.54
C ARG A 69 -9.91 0.33 -6.03
N SER A 70 -8.89 -0.13 -5.32
CA SER A 70 -8.96 -0.44 -3.89
C SER A 70 -8.90 0.79 -2.99
N GLN A 71 -8.48 1.95 -3.52
CA GLN A 71 -8.45 3.23 -2.81
C GLN A 71 -9.76 4.06 -2.93
N LEU A 72 -10.70 3.61 -3.76
CA LEU A 72 -11.96 4.31 -4.08
C LEU A 72 -13.14 3.88 -3.20
N ARG A 73 -12.87 3.29 -2.02
CA ARG A 73 -13.89 2.79 -1.09
C ARG A 73 -13.79 3.44 0.28
#